data_AF-A0A0J9HJT4-F1
#
_entry.id   AF-A0A0J9HJT4-F1
#
_cell.length_a   1.000
_cell.length_b   1.000
_cell.length_c   1.000
_cell.angle_alpha   90.00
_cell.angle_beta   90.00
_cell.angle_gamma   90.00
#
_symmetry.space_group_name_H-M   'P 1'
#
loop_
_entity.id
_entity.type
_entity.pdbx_description
1 polymer ?
#
loop_
_entity_poly.entity_id
_entity_poly.type
_entity_poly.pdbx_seq_one_letter_code
_entity_poly.pdbx_strand_id
1 'polypeptide(L)' 'IIFTHLVCEINERNHQFQCSALDVIQVAAEFTLTTLFEYNVKIMTHHSHVTLTVRNTQLMMNIVKTLR' A
#
# COMPACT_ATOMS: atom_id res chain seq x y z
N ILE A 1 11.43 -11.55 6.45
CA ILE A 1 12.79 -11.28 5.87
C ILE A 1 12.72 -10.30 4.71
N ILE A 2 11.94 -10.56 3.65
CA ILE A 2 11.84 -9.64 2.49
C ILE A 2 11.31 -8.26 2.91
N PHE A 3 10.22 -8.19 3.66
CA PHE A 3 9.63 -6.92 4.11
C PHE A 3 10.59 -6.12 5.01
N THR A 4 11.25 -6.77 5.96
CA THR A 4 12.27 -6.15 6.82
C THR A 4 13.42 -5.55 6.02
N HIS A 5 13.93 -6.26 5.00
CA HIS A 5 14.98 -5.74 4.13
C HIS A 5 14.50 -4.51 3.35
N LEU A 6 13.27 -4.54 2.81
CA LEU A 6 12.67 -3.40 2.13
C LEU A 6 12.56 -2.17 3.05
N VAL A 7 12.12 -2.35 4.30
CA VAL A 7 12.04 -1.25 5.28
C VAL A 7 13.43 -0.68 5.58
N CYS A 8 14.43 -1.53 5.76
CA CYS A 8 15.81 -1.10 5.99
C CYS A 8 16.43 -0.37 4.77
N GLU A 9 16.08 -0.79 3.56
CA GLU A 9 16.53 -0.16 2.31
C GLU A 9 15.89 1.23 2.13
N ILE A 10 14.57 1.36 2.36
CA ILE A 10 13.85 2.63 2.30
C ILE A 10 14.39 3.62 3.35
N ASN A 11 14.73 3.14 4.55
CA ASN A 11 15.27 3.97 5.63
C ASN A 11 16.79 4.23 5.52
N GLU A 12 17.36 4.08 4.30
CA GLU A 12 18.77 4.37 3.96
C GLU A 12 19.80 3.64 4.85
N ARG A 13 19.44 2.47 5.39
CA ARG A 13 20.27 1.64 6.31
C ARG A 13 20.72 2.33 7.62
N ASN A 14 20.22 3.51 7.95
CA ASN A 14 20.76 4.32 9.06
C ASN A 14 20.09 4.12 10.43
N HIS A 15 19.02 3.31 10.53
CA HIS A 15 18.42 3.00 11.82
C HIS A 15 18.13 1.50 11.98
N GLN A 16 18.58 0.94 13.11
CA GLN A 16 18.12 -0.37 13.56
C GLN A 16 16.72 -0.22 14.14
N PHE A 17 15.75 -0.87 13.50
CA PHE A 17 14.39 -0.95 14.03
C PHE A 17 14.30 -2.06 15.09
N GLN A 18 13.51 -1.82 16.13
CA GLN A 18 13.07 -2.90 17.02
C GLN A 18 12.17 -3.87 16.25
N CYS A 19 12.17 -5.16 16.63
CA CYS A 19 11.30 -6.16 16.01
C CYS A 19 9.82 -5.76 16.10
N SER A 20 9.38 -5.24 17.25
CA SER A 20 8.02 -4.73 17.44
C SER A 20 7.68 -3.57 16.51
N ALA A 21 8.64 -2.68 16.21
CA ALA A 21 8.43 -1.60 15.25
C ALA A 21 8.26 -2.14 13.82
N LEU A 22 9.06 -3.13 13.43
CA LEU A 22 8.94 -3.80 12.14
C LEU A 22 7.60 -4.51 11.98
N ASP A 23 7.12 -5.18 13.03
CA ASP A 23 5.82 -5.86 13.04
C ASP A 23 4.68 -4.86 12.84
N VAL A 24 4.71 -3.72 13.55
CA VAL A 24 3.71 -2.66 13.40
C VAL A 24 3.74 -2.07 11.98
N ILE A 25 4.92 -1.81 11.43
CA ILE A 25 5.07 -1.31 10.05
C ILE A 25 4.50 -2.32 9.05
N GLN A 26 4.72 -3.62 9.27
CA GLN A 26 4.18 -4.67 8.41
C GLN A 26 2.66 -4.71 8.46
N VAL A 27 2.08 -4.75 9.66
CA VAL A 27 0.62 -4.74 9.84
C VAL A 27 -0.01 -3.49 9.22
N ALA A 28 0.61 -2.32 9.41
CA ALA A 28 0.13 -1.08 8.81
C ALA A 28 0.19 -1.10 7.27
N ALA A 29 1.26 -1.66 6.69
CA ALA A 29 1.41 -1.79 5.25
C ALA A 29 0.37 -2.74 4.65
N GLU A 30 0.16 -3.91 5.25
CA GLU A 30 -0.85 -4.89 4.82
C GLU A 30 -2.27 -4.33 4.91
N PHE A 31 -2.58 -3.64 6.02
CA PHE A 31 -3.86 -2.97 6.20
C PHE A 31 -4.12 -1.89 5.15
N THR A 32 -3.09 -1.06 4.88
CA THR A 32 -3.18 0.01 3.88
C THR A 32 -3.37 -0.56 2.47
N LEU A 33 -2.62 -1.61 2.11
CA LEU A 33 -2.74 -2.26 0.80
C LEU A 33 -4.09 -2.95 0.62
N THR A 34 -4.61 -3.60 1.67
CA THR A 34 -5.95 -4.23 1.65
C THR A 34 -7.03 -3.18 1.41
N THR A 35 -6.98 -2.08 2.16
CA THR A 35 -7.91 -0.95 2.00
C THR A 35 -7.83 -0.39 0.57
N LEU A 36 -6.61 -0.20 0.05
CA LEU A 36 -6.38 0.30 -1.30
C LEU A 36 -6.96 -0.65 -2.36
N PHE A 37 -6.80 -1.96 -2.18
CA PHE A 37 -7.35 -2.99 -3.06
C PHE A 37 -8.88 -2.94 -3.09
N GLU A 38 -9.55 -2.81 -1.94
CA GLU A 38 -11.01 -2.69 -1.88
C GLU A 38 -11.55 -1.49 -2.67
N TYR A 39 -10.91 -0.31 -2.56
CA TYR A 39 -11.31 0.87 -3.33
C TYR A 39 -11.10 0.67 -4.83
N ASN A 40 -10.02 0.00 -5.21
CA ASN A 40 -9.74 -0.36 -6.59
C ASN A 40 -10.79 -1.30 -7.19
N VAL A 41 -11.26 -2.27 -6.41
CA VAL A 41 -12.39 -3.13 -6.79
C VAL A 41 -13.66 -2.29 -6.96
N LYS A 42 -13.96 -1.35 -6.06
CA LYS A 42 -15.13 -0.45 -6.22
C LYS A 42 -15.06 0.38 -7.50
N ILE A 43 -13.89 0.93 -7.84
CA ILE A 43 -13.66 1.67 -9.10
C ILE A 43 -13.86 0.75 -10.32
N MET A 44 -13.31 -0.46 -10.26
CA MET A 44 -13.46 -1.46 -11.32
C MET A 44 -14.95 -1.79 -11.57
N THR A 45 -15.71 -2.03 -10.50
CA THR A 45 -17.16 -2.29 -10.57
C THR A 45 -17.92 -1.09 -11.12
N HIS A 46 -17.56 0.13 -10.70
CA HIS A 46 -18.16 1.37 -11.22
C HIS A 46 -17.99 1.51 -12.74
N HIS A 47 -16.86 1.06 -13.29
CA HIS A 47 -16.61 1.05 -14.73
C HIS A 47 -17.10 -0.22 -15.45
N SER A 48 -17.87 -1.09 -14.77
CA SER A 48 -18.34 -2.38 -15.32
C SER A 48 -17.21 -3.27 -15.86
N HIS A 49 -16.03 -3.19 -15.24
CA HIS A 49 -14.88 -4.04 -15.55
C HIS A 49 -14.80 -5.22 -14.56
N VAL A 50 -14.11 -6.28 -14.98
CA VAL A 50 -13.85 -7.48 -14.15
C VAL A 50 -12.37 -7.69 -13.85
N THR A 51 -11.50 -6.89 -14.47
CA THR A 51 -10.05 -6.96 -14.31
C THR A 51 -9.55 -5.69 -13.66
N LEU A 52 -8.83 -5.84 -12.55
CA LEU A 52 -8.12 -4.74 -11.92
C LEU A 52 -6.90 -4.37 -12.78
N THR A 53 -6.83 -3.11 -13.21
CA THR A 53 -5.71 -2.60 -14.01
C THR A 53 -4.94 -1.51 -13.28
N VAL A 54 -3.71 -1.26 -13.72
CA VAL A 54 -2.85 -0.17 -13.20
C VAL A 54 -3.57 1.19 -13.28
N ARG A 55 -4.46 1.40 -14.25
CA ARG A 55 -5.24 2.64 -14.38
C ARG A 55 -6.16 2.89 -13.18
N ASN A 56 -6.79 1.84 -12.65
CA ASN A 56 -7.64 1.95 -11.46
C ASN A 56 -6.78 2.37 -10.26
N THR A 57 -5.60 1.76 -10.10
CA THR A 57 -4.66 2.06 -9.02
C THR A 57 -4.16 3.50 -9.11
N GLN A 58 -3.84 3.97 -10.31
CA GLN A 58 -3.42 5.36 -10.55
C GLN A 58 -4.53 6.35 -10.20
N LEU A 59 -5.78 6.08 -10.60
CA LEU A 59 -6.92 6.92 -10.26
C LEU A 59 -7.13 7.01 -8.74
N MET A 60 -7.09 5.86 -8.05
CA MET A 60 -7.21 5.82 -6.59
C MET A 60 -6.10 6.64 -5.92
N MET A 61 -4.83 6.47 -6.33
CA MET A 61 -3.71 7.20 -5.75
C MET A 61 -3.83 8.72 -5.98
N ASN A 62 -4.39 9.15 -7.11
CA ASN A 62 -4.68 10.55 -7.35
C ASN A 62 -5.75 11.09 -6.40
N ILE A 63 -6.84 10.33 -6.17
CA ILE A 63 -7.88 10.70 -5.20
C ILE A 63 -7.28 10.84 -3.80
N VAL A 64 -6.50 9.86 -3.34
CA VAL A 64 -5.85 9.92 -2.01
C VAL A 64 -4.92 11.12 -1.90
N LYS A 65 -4.15 11.44 -2.94
CA LYS A 65 -3.28 12.62 -2.97
C LYS A 65 -4.05 13.93 -2.89
N THR A 66 -5.23 14.02 -3.50
CA THR A 66 -6.08 15.23 -3.42
C THR A 66 -6.73 15.40 -2.06
N LEU A 67 -7.02 14.31 -1.35
CA LEU A 67 -7.63 14.33 -0.03
C LEU A 67 -6.64 14.61 1.11
N ARG A 68 -5.33 14.48 0.83
CA ARG A 68 -4.23 14.79 1.75
C ARG A 68 -3.76 16.23 1.56
#